data_AF-A9B341-F1
#
_entry.id   AF-A9B341-F1
#
_cell.length_a   1.000
_cell.length_b   1.000
_cell.length_c   1.000
_cell.angle_alpha   90.00
_cell.angle_beta   90.00
_cell.angle_gamma   90.00
#
_symmetry.space_group_name_H-M   'P 1'
#
loop_
_entity.id
_entity.type
_entity.pdbx_description
1 polymer ?
#
loop_
_entity_poly.entity_id
_entity_poly.type
_entity_poly.pdbx_seq_one_letter_code
_entity_poly.pdbx_strand_id
1 'polypeptide(L)'
;MSRRKVRLFFCLLLVAVLGVHGLQRRQVIVAAAPMVFDQYAPPQTHSFYVPNAPAIIGWPSATALFYAAGRPYPTDVPEAYFDPSFNLTMLRLRSSIIASAKRHNRQAITKLTDDQFAVLIAAQLYFEYNSALATRGSFGRAVTPVYQEAQGVANSLGLGNFSVWPANLRPSVGLSLLNGEMPYVNSLNEPTNRPIPIVIFGSSLQERMQRYSDWQPSETEVAAEISDPFLAVEYLAANFEVASYRAEHDWVTVNWMTFVAWHNQGLVSPGHISNNGQLANVLPTFERYIPGAMALIYTPPDFVPGIVRQPIAK
;
A
#
# COMPACT_ATOMS: atom_id res chain seq x y z
N MET A 1 3.72 3.62 -31.91
CA MET A 1 4.77 2.57 -31.78
C MET A 1 4.18 1.24 -32.22
N SER A 2 4.83 0.44 -33.08
CA SER A 2 4.20 -0.77 -33.64
C SER A 2 4.08 -1.90 -32.61
N ARG A 3 3.01 -2.71 -32.67
CA ARG A 3 2.75 -3.86 -31.76
C ARG A 3 3.93 -4.83 -31.64
N ARG A 4 4.79 -4.90 -32.67
CA ARG A 4 6.03 -5.70 -32.65
C ARG A 4 7.10 -5.12 -31.72
N LYS A 5 7.24 -3.80 -31.64
CA LYS A 5 8.23 -3.13 -30.77
C LYS A 5 7.86 -3.27 -29.28
N VAL A 6 6.57 -3.22 -28.96
CA VAL A 6 6.06 -3.43 -27.60
C VAL A 6 6.31 -4.87 -27.13
N ARG A 7 6.02 -5.88 -27.97
CA ARG A 7 6.33 -7.28 -27.65
C ARG A 7 7.82 -7.53 -27.45
N LEU A 8 8.67 -6.90 -28.27
CA LEU A 8 10.13 -7.01 -28.13
C LEU A 8 10.63 -6.41 -26.81
N PHE A 9 10.06 -5.26 -26.40
CA PHE A 9 10.36 -4.63 -25.12
C PHE A 9 9.98 -5.52 -23.94
N PHE A 10 8.76 -6.10 -23.95
CA PHE A 10 8.33 -7.03 -22.90
C PHE A 10 9.15 -8.33 -22.87
N CYS A 11 9.57 -8.87 -24.03
CA CYS A 11 10.48 -10.02 -24.06
C CYS A 11 11.87 -9.67 -23.48
N LEU A 12 12.40 -8.50 -23.77
CA LEU A 12 13.69 -8.05 -23.22
C LEU A 12 13.61 -7.78 -21.72
N LEU A 13 12.49 -7.22 -21.24
CA LEU A 13 12.23 -7.04 -19.81
C LEU A 13 12.10 -8.39 -19.09
N LEU A 14 11.43 -9.38 -19.70
CA LEU A 14 11.31 -10.74 -19.17
C LEU A 14 12.69 -11.44 -19.10
N VAL A 15 13.53 -11.27 -20.13
CA VAL A 15 14.89 -11.81 -20.16
C VAL A 15 15.79 -11.14 -19.11
N ALA A 16 15.65 -9.83 -18.86
CA ALA A 16 16.35 -9.14 -17.81
C ALA A 16 15.94 -9.63 -16.40
N VAL A 17 14.63 -9.84 -16.18
CA VAL A 17 14.09 -10.37 -14.92
C VAL A 17 14.53 -11.83 -14.68
N LEU A 18 14.57 -12.66 -15.73
CA LEU A 18 15.06 -14.04 -15.64
C LEU A 18 16.58 -14.11 -15.47
N GLY A 19 17.34 -13.19 -16.06
CA GLY A 19 18.79 -13.07 -15.88
C GLY A 19 19.20 -12.74 -14.44
N VAL A 20 18.39 -11.94 -13.74
CA VAL A 20 18.58 -11.63 -12.31
C VAL A 20 18.26 -12.84 -11.42
N HIS A 21 17.33 -13.71 -11.82
CA HIS A 21 17.00 -14.94 -11.09
C HIS A 21 17.96 -16.12 -11.36
N GLY A 22 18.75 -16.08 -12.43
CA GLY A 22 19.62 -17.17 -12.86
C GLY A 22 20.95 -17.32 -12.12
N LEU A 23 21.33 -16.38 -11.24
CA LEU A 23 22.69 -16.30 -10.68
C LEU A 23 22.84 -16.68 -9.20
N GLN A 24 21.81 -17.23 -8.56
CA GLN A 24 21.92 -17.77 -7.20
C GLN A 24 21.25 -19.14 -7.07
N ARG A 25 21.93 -20.17 -7.56
CA ARG A 25 21.77 -21.54 -7.05
C ARG A 25 23.09 -22.01 -6.45
N ARG A 26 23.29 -21.70 -5.17
CA ARG A 26 24.12 -22.54 -4.30
C ARG A 26 23.17 -23.32 -3.41
N GLN A 27 23.19 -24.64 -3.57
CA GLN A 27 22.56 -25.54 -2.61
C GLN A 27 23.34 -25.42 -1.29
N VAL A 28 22.68 -24.90 -0.26
CA VAL A 28 23.14 -25.05 1.12
C VAL A 28 22.27 -26.14 1.73
N ILE A 29 22.89 -27.28 2.00
CA ILE A 29 22.33 -28.31 2.88
C ILE A 29 22.29 -27.69 4.28
N VAL A 30 21.10 -27.31 4.75
CA VAL A 30 20.92 -26.88 6.15
C VAL A 30 20.58 -28.12 6.96
N ALA A 31 21.56 -28.58 7.72
CA ALA A 31 21.38 -29.52 8.81
C ALA A 31 20.42 -28.93 9.85
N ALA A 32 19.55 -29.77 10.40
CA ALA A 32 18.62 -29.40 11.44
C ALA A 32 19.33 -29.10 12.79
N ALA A 33 18.66 -28.25 13.57
CA ALA A 33 18.73 -27.99 15.02
C ALA A 33 19.49 -26.72 15.46
N PRO A 34 19.09 -26.07 16.60
CA PRO A 34 17.88 -26.23 17.42
C PRO A 34 16.98 -24.97 17.44
N MET A 35 15.76 -25.12 17.98
CA MET A 35 14.92 -24.02 18.44
C MET A 35 15.71 -23.13 19.41
N VAL A 36 15.94 -21.87 19.05
CA VAL A 36 16.40 -20.85 19.97
C VAL A 36 15.18 -20.28 20.68
N PHE A 37 14.95 -20.74 21.91
CA PHE A 37 14.20 -19.99 22.91
C PHE A 37 15.19 -19.04 23.60
N ASP A 38 15.11 -17.74 23.32
CA ASP A 38 15.82 -16.69 24.07
C ASP A 38 14.91 -15.44 24.13
N GLN A 39 13.98 -15.38 25.09
CA GLN A 39 14.08 -14.77 26.44
C GLN A 39 13.98 -13.24 26.54
N TYR A 40 13.46 -12.55 25.51
CA TYR A 40 12.64 -11.35 25.75
C TYR A 40 11.40 -11.44 24.88
N ALA A 41 10.21 -11.42 25.49
CA ALA A 41 8.98 -11.26 24.72
C ALA A 41 9.14 -10.00 23.86
N PRO A 42 9.06 -10.09 22.52
CA PRO A 42 9.21 -8.91 21.68
C PRO A 42 8.16 -7.86 22.08
N PRO A 43 8.45 -6.56 21.91
CA PRO A 43 7.51 -5.51 22.29
C PRO A 43 6.17 -5.76 21.58
N GLN A 44 5.13 -5.97 22.39
CA GLN A 44 3.79 -6.28 21.90
C GLN A 44 3.16 -5.07 21.17
N THR A 45 3.62 -3.87 21.51
CA THR A 45 3.20 -2.61 20.94
C THR A 45 4.39 -1.74 20.62
N HIS A 46 4.33 -1.02 19.50
CA HIS A 46 5.22 0.11 19.24
C HIS A 46 4.57 1.40 19.72
N SER A 47 5.38 2.21 20.38
CA SER A 47 5.13 3.64 20.54
C SER A 47 6.05 4.36 19.57
N PHE A 48 5.46 5.06 18.60
CA PHE A 48 6.22 5.86 17.66
C PHE A 48 6.27 7.30 18.16
N TYR A 49 7.50 7.79 18.39
CA TYR A 49 7.74 9.17 18.74
C TYR A 49 8.39 9.89 17.57
N VAL A 50 7.72 10.92 17.08
CA VAL A 50 8.27 11.87 16.11
C VAL A 50 8.21 13.26 16.75
N PRO A 51 9.29 14.04 16.75
CA PRO A 51 9.27 15.39 17.30
C PRO A 51 8.12 16.22 16.71
N ASN A 52 7.39 16.91 17.57
CA ASN A 52 6.22 17.72 17.22
C ASN A 52 5.01 16.93 16.66
N ALA A 53 5.03 15.59 16.75
CA ALA A 53 3.86 14.76 16.48
C ALA A 53 3.20 14.31 17.80
N PRO A 54 1.87 14.13 17.83
CA PRO A 54 1.25 13.36 18.90
C PRO A 54 1.87 11.97 18.90
N ALA A 55 2.25 11.49 20.09
CA ALA A 55 2.75 10.13 20.23
C ALA A 55 1.64 9.16 19.78
N ILE A 56 1.95 8.32 18.78
CA ILE A 56 1.11 7.17 18.47
C ILE A 56 1.55 6.07 19.43
N ILE A 57 0.79 5.92 20.52
CA ILE A 57 1.01 4.91 21.55
C ILE A 57 0.13 3.71 21.26
N GLY A 58 0.72 2.51 21.32
CA GLY A 58 -0.06 1.28 21.41
C GLY A 58 -0.47 0.65 20.07
N TRP A 59 0.15 1.03 18.95
CA TRP A 59 -0.05 0.26 17.72
C TRP A 59 0.62 -1.12 17.88
N PRO A 60 -0.10 -2.22 17.57
CA PRO A 60 0.47 -3.56 17.68
C PRO A 60 1.65 -3.71 16.72
N SER A 61 2.72 -4.39 17.16
CA SER A 61 3.85 -4.66 16.27
C SER A 61 3.54 -5.81 15.32
N ALA A 62 4.16 -5.81 14.13
CA ALA A 62 4.11 -6.99 13.26
C ALA A 62 4.67 -8.22 13.99
N THR A 63 5.70 -8.01 14.80
CA THR A 63 6.31 -9.05 15.64
C THR A 63 5.31 -9.69 16.60
N ALA A 64 4.45 -8.89 17.24
CA ALA A 64 3.42 -9.37 18.15
C ALA A 64 2.42 -10.30 17.44
N LEU A 65 2.00 -9.95 16.22
CA LEU A 65 1.09 -10.76 15.43
C LEU A 65 1.69 -12.14 15.11
N PHE A 66 2.93 -12.17 14.61
CA PHE A 66 3.58 -13.43 14.25
C PHE A 66 3.89 -14.29 15.48
N TYR A 67 4.35 -13.66 16.58
CA TYR A 67 4.63 -14.36 17.83
C TYR A 67 3.36 -14.99 18.43
N ALA A 68 2.23 -14.25 18.47
CA ALA A 68 0.95 -14.76 18.93
C ALA A 68 0.44 -15.95 18.10
N ALA A 69 0.80 -16.00 16.82
CA ALA A 69 0.48 -17.10 15.92
C ALA A 69 1.49 -18.28 15.97
N GLY A 70 2.53 -18.20 16.82
CA GLY A 70 3.59 -19.20 16.87
C GLY A 70 4.41 -19.27 15.57
N ARG A 71 4.52 -18.16 14.85
CA ARG A 71 5.24 -18.04 13.57
C ARG A 71 6.57 -17.29 13.76
N PRO A 72 7.63 -17.67 13.02
CA PRO A 72 8.88 -16.94 13.08
C PRO A 72 8.69 -15.52 12.51
N TYR A 73 9.24 -14.54 13.20
CA TYR A 73 9.37 -13.19 12.68
C TYR A 73 10.62 -13.09 11.79
N PRO A 74 10.57 -12.43 10.63
CA PRO A 74 11.76 -12.28 9.79
C PRO A 74 12.86 -11.50 10.51
N THR A 75 14.08 -12.01 10.49
CA THR A 75 15.25 -11.32 11.07
C THR A 75 15.86 -10.29 10.12
N ASP A 76 15.71 -10.51 8.81
CA ASP A 76 16.38 -9.72 7.77
C ASP A 76 15.41 -8.71 7.15
N VAL A 77 14.83 -7.86 7.99
CA VAL A 77 13.90 -6.80 7.54
C VAL A 77 14.73 -5.62 7.01
N PRO A 78 14.61 -5.24 5.72
CA PRO A 78 15.36 -4.12 5.16
C PRO A 78 14.94 -2.80 5.82
N GLU A 79 15.91 -1.89 5.98
CA GLU A 79 15.63 -0.53 6.42
C GLU A 79 14.80 0.24 5.39
N ALA A 80 13.95 1.16 5.87
CA ALA A 80 13.14 1.99 5.01
C ALA A 80 14.04 2.89 4.14
N TYR A 81 13.81 2.84 2.82
CA TYR A 81 14.39 3.78 1.89
C TYR A 81 13.34 4.81 1.46
N PHE A 82 13.71 6.09 1.53
CA PHE A 82 12.86 7.20 1.08
C PHE A 82 13.51 7.86 -0.13
N ASP A 83 12.95 7.62 -1.32
CA ASP A 83 13.40 8.30 -2.53
C ASP A 83 13.20 9.83 -2.44
N PRO A 84 14.23 10.66 -2.66
CA PRO A 84 14.12 12.11 -2.54
C PRO A 84 13.08 12.75 -3.48
N SER A 85 12.95 12.24 -4.71
CA SER A 85 11.97 12.76 -5.68
C SER A 85 10.55 12.40 -5.29
N PHE A 86 10.35 11.19 -4.73
CA PHE A 86 9.05 10.79 -4.21
C PHE A 86 8.68 11.53 -2.93
N ASN A 87 9.65 11.84 -2.05
CA ASN A 87 9.40 12.68 -0.87
C ASN A 87 8.81 14.05 -1.25
N LEU A 88 9.31 14.68 -2.33
CA LEU A 88 8.72 15.93 -2.84
C LEU A 88 7.29 15.74 -3.32
N THR A 89 6.99 14.60 -3.94
CA THR A 89 5.63 14.24 -4.36
C THR A 89 4.72 14.05 -3.15
N MET A 90 5.18 13.32 -2.13
CA MET A 90 4.45 13.11 -0.88
C MET A 90 4.16 14.42 -0.14
N LEU A 91 5.11 15.37 -0.14
CA LEU A 91 4.89 16.71 0.40
C LEU A 91 3.80 17.48 -0.35
N ARG A 92 3.75 17.38 -1.68
CA ARG A 92 2.67 17.99 -2.50
C ARG A 92 1.33 17.33 -2.26
N LEU A 93 1.30 16.01 -2.05
CA LEU A 93 0.09 15.24 -1.79
C LEU A 93 -0.42 15.35 -0.36
N ARG A 94 0.37 15.88 0.59
CA ARG A 94 0.04 15.90 2.02
C ARG A 94 -1.35 16.44 2.32
N SER A 95 -1.73 17.58 1.73
CA SER A 95 -3.04 18.18 1.95
C SER A 95 -4.17 17.27 1.46
N SER A 96 -4.00 16.66 0.30
CA SER A 96 -4.97 15.71 -0.26
C SER A 96 -5.04 14.43 0.57
N ILE A 97 -3.92 13.88 1.04
CA ILE A 97 -3.90 12.71 1.95
C ILE A 97 -4.74 12.98 3.21
N ILE A 98 -4.53 14.13 3.86
CA ILE A 98 -5.29 14.52 5.06
C ILE A 98 -6.77 14.73 4.72
N ALA A 99 -7.07 15.37 3.60
CA ALA A 99 -8.45 15.62 3.18
C ALA A 99 -9.20 14.31 2.86
N SER A 100 -8.56 13.39 2.14
CA SER A 100 -9.08 12.06 1.84
C SER A 100 -9.29 11.24 3.10
N ALA A 101 -8.33 11.29 4.04
CA ALA A 101 -8.47 10.62 5.33
C ALA A 101 -9.73 11.06 6.09
N LYS A 102 -9.98 12.37 6.17
CA LYS A 102 -11.18 12.92 6.82
C LYS A 102 -12.50 12.46 6.19
N ARG A 103 -12.52 12.24 4.87
CA ARG A 103 -13.72 11.80 4.16
C ARG A 103 -14.00 10.32 4.34
N HIS A 104 -12.96 9.50 4.31
CA HIS A 104 -13.04 8.05 4.24
C HIS A 104 -12.87 7.34 5.58
N ASN A 105 -12.29 7.99 6.58
CA ASN A 105 -12.11 7.38 7.89
C ASN A 105 -13.44 7.24 8.63
N ARG A 106 -13.91 6.00 8.76
CA ARG A 106 -15.07 5.66 9.58
C ARG A 106 -14.63 5.46 11.02
N GLN A 107 -14.40 6.56 11.76
CA GLN A 107 -13.87 6.53 13.13
C GLN A 107 -14.65 5.62 14.09
N ALA A 108 -15.96 5.50 13.88
CA ALA A 108 -16.82 4.58 14.64
C ALA A 108 -16.39 3.10 14.49
N ILE A 109 -15.80 2.75 13.35
CA ILE A 109 -15.30 1.41 13.01
C ILE A 109 -13.80 1.32 13.33
N THR A 110 -13.00 2.20 12.74
CA THR A 110 -11.53 2.13 12.77
C THR A 110 -10.94 2.45 14.14
N LYS A 111 -11.63 3.26 14.94
CA LYS A 111 -11.14 3.86 16.19
C LYS A 111 -9.86 4.72 16.01
N LEU A 112 -9.49 5.04 14.76
CA LEU A 112 -8.36 5.90 14.43
C LEU A 112 -8.83 7.34 14.29
N THR A 113 -8.00 8.30 14.69
CA THR A 113 -8.20 9.69 14.28
C THR A 113 -7.94 9.86 12.78
N ASP A 114 -8.47 10.93 12.18
CA ASP A 114 -8.25 11.20 10.75
C ASP A 114 -6.76 11.35 10.42
N ASP A 115 -5.97 11.93 11.31
CA ASP A 115 -4.52 12.05 11.10
C ASP A 115 -3.82 10.69 11.20
N GLN A 116 -4.26 9.81 12.11
CA GLN A 116 -3.74 8.43 12.18
C GLN A 116 -4.08 7.66 10.90
N PHE A 117 -5.30 7.82 10.38
CA PHE A 117 -5.69 7.24 9.11
C PHE A 117 -4.88 7.82 7.93
N ALA A 118 -4.61 9.13 7.94
CA ALA A 118 -3.73 9.79 6.97
C ALA A 118 -2.29 9.25 7.03
N VAL A 119 -1.77 8.94 8.22
CA VAL A 119 -0.47 8.27 8.39
C VAL A 119 -0.45 6.91 7.71
N LEU A 120 -1.54 6.13 7.79
CA LEU A 120 -1.61 4.82 7.12
C LEU A 120 -1.64 4.94 5.60
N ILE A 121 -2.40 5.90 5.06
CA ILE A 121 -2.39 6.20 3.62
C ILE A 121 -0.97 6.57 3.19
N ALA A 122 -0.32 7.49 3.91
CA ALA A 122 1.03 7.93 3.59
C ALA A 122 2.07 6.81 3.70
N ALA A 123 1.99 5.97 4.73
CA ALA A 123 2.87 4.82 4.91
C ALA A 123 2.69 3.80 3.78
N GLN A 124 1.45 3.56 3.32
CA GLN A 124 1.20 2.71 2.15
C GLN A 124 1.82 3.29 0.89
N LEU A 125 1.66 4.59 0.61
CA LEU A 125 2.29 5.21 -0.56
C LEU A 125 3.82 5.12 -0.52
N TYR A 126 4.43 5.37 0.64
CA TYR A 126 5.88 5.18 0.81
C TYR A 126 6.30 3.73 0.63
N PHE A 127 5.59 2.81 1.26
CA PHE A 127 5.85 1.38 1.16
C PHE A 127 5.73 0.93 -0.29
N GLU A 128 4.64 1.19 -0.98
CA GLU A 128 4.46 0.76 -2.37
C GLU A 128 5.61 1.29 -3.24
N TYR A 129 5.88 2.60 -3.18
CA TYR A 129 6.89 3.21 -4.05
C TYR A 129 8.30 2.66 -3.83
N ASN A 130 8.68 2.42 -2.57
CA ASN A 130 10.05 2.11 -2.22
C ASN A 130 10.31 0.62 -1.95
N SER A 131 9.29 -0.17 -1.58
CA SER A 131 9.45 -1.55 -1.12
C SER A 131 9.53 -2.59 -2.24
N ALA A 132 9.24 -2.20 -3.48
CA ALA A 132 9.31 -3.08 -4.65
C ALA A 132 10.76 -3.52 -4.97
N LEU A 133 11.31 -3.14 -6.12
CA LEU A 133 12.71 -3.43 -6.43
C LEU A 133 13.67 -2.50 -5.66
N ALA A 134 13.21 -1.33 -5.23
CA ALA A 134 14.06 -0.27 -4.68
C ALA A 134 14.71 -0.61 -3.31
N THR A 135 14.10 -1.46 -2.49
CA THR A 135 14.71 -2.03 -1.27
C THR A 135 15.79 -3.07 -1.56
N ARG A 136 15.90 -3.60 -2.80
CA ARG A 136 16.88 -4.61 -3.20
C ARG A 136 18.23 -4.04 -3.66
N GLY A 137 18.48 -2.75 -3.41
CA GLY A 137 19.75 -2.07 -3.70
C GLY A 137 19.69 -1.07 -4.86
N SER A 138 20.85 -0.50 -5.22
CA SER A 138 20.96 0.60 -6.20
C SER A 138 20.42 0.23 -7.58
N PHE A 139 20.64 -1.01 -8.03
CA PHE A 139 20.10 -1.50 -9.31
C PHE A 139 18.57 -1.53 -9.30
N GLY A 140 17.98 -2.03 -8.20
CA GLY A 140 16.54 -2.05 -8.03
C GLY A 140 15.91 -0.66 -8.09
N ARG A 141 16.56 0.33 -7.48
CA ARG A 141 16.14 1.75 -7.55
C ARG A 141 16.17 2.30 -8.97
N ALA A 142 17.19 1.93 -9.76
CA ALA A 142 17.32 2.41 -11.13
C ALA A 142 16.24 1.84 -12.08
N VAL A 143 15.78 0.60 -11.84
CA VAL A 143 14.79 -0.05 -12.71
C VAL A 143 13.35 0.17 -12.29
N THR A 144 13.09 0.54 -11.03
CA THR A 144 11.74 0.79 -10.52
C THR A 144 10.95 1.74 -11.43
N PRO A 145 11.40 2.97 -11.76
CA PRO A 145 10.60 3.89 -12.57
C PRO A 145 10.20 3.33 -13.94
N VAL A 146 11.10 2.59 -14.59
CA VAL A 146 10.85 1.98 -15.91
C VAL A 146 9.80 0.89 -15.83
N TYR A 147 9.86 0.05 -14.77
CA TYR A 147 8.87 -0.98 -14.54
C TYR A 147 7.47 -0.38 -14.30
N GLN A 148 7.39 0.70 -13.52
CA GLN A 148 6.15 1.40 -13.23
C GLN A 148 5.52 2.01 -14.50
N GLU A 149 6.34 2.67 -15.33
CA GLU A 149 5.88 3.24 -16.60
C GLU A 149 5.37 2.15 -17.56
N ALA A 150 6.07 1.02 -17.64
CA ALA A 150 5.66 -0.10 -18.49
C ALA A 150 4.29 -0.67 -18.10
N GLN A 151 3.99 -0.76 -16.81
CA GLN A 151 2.66 -1.16 -16.31
C GLN A 151 1.57 -0.18 -16.75
N GLY A 152 1.83 1.13 -16.61
CA GLY A 152 0.90 2.18 -17.04
C GLY A 152 0.61 2.14 -18.55
N VAL A 153 1.64 1.92 -19.37
CA VAL A 153 1.48 1.76 -20.83
C VAL A 153 0.72 0.48 -21.17
N ALA A 154 0.94 -0.62 -20.45
CA ALA A 154 0.17 -1.85 -20.68
C ALA A 154 -1.31 -1.65 -20.38
N ASN A 155 -1.63 -1.00 -19.26
CA ASN A 155 -3.02 -0.71 -18.88
C ASN A 155 -3.70 0.24 -19.87
N SER A 156 -3.03 1.29 -20.34
CA SER A 156 -3.60 2.23 -21.32
C SER A 156 -3.90 1.61 -22.68
N LEU A 157 -3.23 0.49 -23.00
CA LEU A 157 -3.46 -0.30 -24.21
C LEU A 157 -4.49 -1.43 -23.99
N GLY A 158 -5.10 -1.53 -22.80
CA GLY A 158 -6.01 -2.62 -22.44
C GLY A 158 -5.34 -4.00 -22.40
N LEU A 159 -4.02 -4.04 -22.17
CA LEU A 159 -3.23 -5.28 -22.19
C LEU A 159 -3.06 -5.93 -20.81
N GLY A 160 -3.73 -5.40 -19.79
CA GLY A 160 -3.72 -5.98 -18.46
C GLY A 160 -4.46 -5.14 -17.42
N ASN A 161 -4.44 -5.68 -16.20
CA ASN A 161 -5.00 -5.08 -14.98
C ASN A 161 -3.87 -4.92 -13.96
N PHE A 162 -2.78 -4.28 -14.41
CA PHE A 162 -1.61 -4.05 -13.57
C PHE A 162 -1.90 -2.93 -12.57
N SER A 163 -1.25 -2.98 -11.43
CA SER A 163 -1.37 -1.91 -10.45
C SER A 163 -0.87 -0.57 -11.01
N VAL A 164 -1.60 0.50 -10.69
CA VAL A 164 -1.33 1.87 -11.14
C VAL A 164 -0.78 2.70 -9.98
N TRP A 165 0.26 3.45 -10.29
CA TRP A 165 0.97 4.34 -9.35
C TRP A 165 0.25 5.67 -9.19
N PRO A 166 0.39 6.35 -8.04
CA PRO A 166 1.25 6.03 -6.89
C PRO A 166 0.66 5.03 -5.86
N ALA A 167 -0.64 4.76 -5.91
CA ALA A 167 -1.32 3.92 -4.91
C ALA A 167 -1.15 2.41 -5.10
N ASN A 168 -0.50 1.98 -6.19
CA ASN A 168 -0.35 0.58 -6.60
C ASN A 168 -1.69 -0.20 -6.64
N LEU A 169 -2.79 0.49 -6.97
CA LEU A 169 -4.12 -0.09 -7.07
C LEU A 169 -4.38 -0.66 -8.46
N ARG A 170 -5.01 -1.84 -8.51
CA ARG A 170 -5.45 -2.43 -9.78
C ARG A 170 -6.73 -1.74 -10.27
N PRO A 171 -6.86 -1.47 -11.59
CA PRO A 171 -8.09 -0.94 -12.17
C PRO A 171 -9.37 -1.70 -11.78
N SER A 172 -9.32 -3.03 -11.70
CA SER A 172 -10.49 -3.82 -11.26
C SER A 172 -10.92 -3.51 -9.82
N VAL A 173 -9.96 -3.20 -8.92
CA VAL A 173 -10.28 -2.77 -7.56
C VAL A 173 -10.91 -1.38 -7.60
N GLY A 174 -10.37 -0.47 -8.41
CA GLY A 174 -10.97 0.85 -8.64
C GLY A 174 -12.43 0.77 -9.12
N LEU A 175 -12.72 -0.15 -10.04
CA LEU A 175 -14.07 -0.41 -10.52
C LEU A 175 -15.00 -0.89 -9.39
N SER A 176 -14.56 -1.84 -8.58
CA SER A 176 -15.33 -2.28 -7.40
C SER A 176 -15.59 -1.14 -6.42
N LEU A 177 -14.63 -0.23 -6.22
CA LEU A 177 -14.81 0.94 -5.35
C LEU A 177 -15.84 1.92 -5.92
N LEU A 178 -15.82 2.18 -7.22
CA LEU A 178 -16.83 3.01 -7.90
C LEU A 178 -18.24 2.41 -7.82
N ASN A 179 -18.35 1.09 -7.86
CA ASN A 179 -19.60 0.37 -7.66
C ASN A 179 -20.03 0.31 -6.18
N GLY A 180 -19.19 0.78 -5.25
CA GLY A 180 -19.46 0.68 -3.82
C GLY A 180 -19.52 -0.77 -3.35
N GLU A 181 -18.66 -1.65 -3.86
CA GLU A 181 -18.67 -3.08 -3.55
C GLU A 181 -17.59 -3.46 -2.54
N MET A 182 -18.01 -4.22 -1.52
CA MET A 182 -17.14 -4.86 -0.54
C MET A 182 -17.11 -6.37 -0.79
N PRO A 183 -15.98 -6.95 -1.25
CA PRO A 183 -15.90 -8.39 -1.45
C PRO A 183 -15.86 -9.12 -0.10
N TYR A 184 -16.60 -10.23 -0.01
CA TYR A 184 -16.66 -11.12 1.16
C TYR A 184 -16.98 -12.57 0.80
N VAL A 185 -16.84 -13.46 1.79
CA VAL A 185 -17.23 -14.87 1.68
C VAL A 185 -18.51 -15.05 2.48
N ASN A 186 -19.58 -15.51 1.83
CA ASN A 186 -20.87 -15.70 2.49
C ASN A 186 -20.88 -16.93 3.42
N SER A 187 -22.00 -17.18 4.09
CA SER A 187 -22.18 -18.34 4.98
C SER A 187 -22.07 -19.70 4.27
N LEU A 188 -22.13 -19.73 2.93
CA LEU A 188 -21.95 -20.92 2.10
C LEU A 188 -20.50 -21.11 1.64
N ASN A 189 -19.58 -20.29 2.12
CA ASN A 189 -18.18 -20.27 1.73
C ASN A 189 -17.95 -19.88 0.24
N GLU A 190 -18.86 -19.08 -0.33
CA GLU A 190 -18.79 -18.59 -1.71
C GLU A 190 -18.34 -17.12 -1.75
N PRO A 191 -17.44 -16.75 -2.69
CA PRO A 191 -17.11 -15.34 -2.92
C PRO A 191 -18.32 -14.55 -3.42
N THR A 192 -18.57 -13.39 -2.82
CA THR A 192 -19.66 -12.47 -3.18
C THR A 192 -19.30 -11.03 -2.81
N ASN A 193 -20.16 -10.07 -3.19
CA ASN A 193 -19.99 -8.64 -2.90
C ASN A 193 -21.18 -8.09 -2.11
N ARG A 194 -20.89 -7.16 -1.20
CA ARG A 194 -21.90 -6.39 -0.46
C ARG A 194 -21.85 -4.92 -0.90
N PRO A 195 -22.98 -4.26 -1.17
CA PRO A 195 -23.00 -2.83 -1.42
C PRO A 195 -22.72 -2.04 -0.14
N ILE A 196 -21.87 -1.02 -0.24
CA ILE A 196 -21.46 -0.09 0.81
C ILE A 196 -21.40 1.34 0.26
N PRO A 197 -21.68 2.35 1.10
CA PRO A 197 -21.79 3.74 0.64
C PRO A 197 -20.40 4.38 0.49
N ILE A 198 -19.74 4.14 -0.63
CA ILE A 198 -18.44 4.74 -0.99
C ILE A 198 -18.64 5.89 -1.99
N VAL A 199 -17.92 7.00 -1.77
CA VAL A 199 -17.88 8.15 -2.68
C VAL A 199 -16.43 8.56 -2.87
N ILE A 200 -15.98 8.63 -4.13
CA ILE A 200 -14.62 9.03 -4.48
C ILE A 200 -14.65 10.47 -4.96
N PHE A 201 -14.23 11.42 -4.13
CA PHE A 201 -14.34 12.83 -4.49
C PHE A 201 -13.41 13.21 -5.63
N GLY A 202 -13.96 13.96 -6.59
CA GLY A 202 -13.25 14.36 -7.80
C GLY A 202 -13.25 13.30 -8.92
N SER A 203 -13.82 12.10 -8.69
CA SER A 203 -13.96 11.11 -9.74
C SER A 203 -14.92 11.60 -10.83
N SER A 204 -14.41 11.66 -12.06
CA SER A 204 -15.23 11.93 -13.25
C SER A 204 -16.07 10.72 -13.66
N LEU A 205 -15.65 9.51 -13.24
CA LEU A 205 -16.33 8.26 -13.53
C LEU A 205 -17.62 8.16 -12.72
N GLN A 206 -17.60 8.50 -11.44
CA GLN A 206 -18.79 8.41 -10.58
C GLN A 206 -19.93 9.33 -11.07
N GLU A 207 -19.61 10.57 -11.46
CA GLU A 207 -20.60 11.49 -12.04
C GLU A 207 -21.18 10.95 -13.35
N ARG A 208 -20.34 10.36 -14.22
CA ARG A 208 -20.79 9.73 -15.47
C ARG A 208 -21.71 8.54 -15.22
N MET A 209 -21.38 7.66 -14.28
CA MET A 209 -22.23 6.52 -13.89
C MET A 209 -23.58 6.96 -13.34
N GLN A 210 -23.62 8.06 -12.58
CA GLN A 210 -24.87 8.62 -12.08
C GLN A 210 -25.72 9.25 -13.20
N ARG A 211 -25.08 9.92 -14.17
CA ARG A 211 -25.77 10.53 -15.31
C ARG A 211 -26.29 9.50 -16.30
N TYR A 212 -25.55 8.41 -16.50
CA TYR A 212 -25.84 7.35 -17.46
C TYR A 212 -25.91 6.02 -16.71
N SER A 213 -27.11 5.64 -16.26
CA SER A 213 -27.31 4.47 -15.38
C SER A 213 -26.91 3.13 -16.01
N ASP A 214 -26.80 3.06 -17.33
CA ASP A 214 -26.34 1.91 -18.11
C ASP A 214 -24.84 1.96 -18.46
N TRP A 215 -24.17 3.06 -18.15
CA TRP A 215 -22.76 3.23 -18.44
C TRP A 215 -21.88 2.50 -17.40
N GLN A 216 -20.90 1.77 -17.90
CA GLN A 216 -19.92 1.06 -17.10
C GLN A 216 -18.52 1.46 -17.56
N PRO A 217 -17.65 1.98 -16.67
CA PRO A 217 -16.30 2.36 -17.05
C PRO A 217 -15.47 1.13 -17.40
N SER A 218 -14.65 1.26 -18.44
CA SER A 218 -13.63 0.25 -18.75
C SER A 218 -12.47 0.29 -17.76
N GLU A 219 -11.77 -0.84 -17.56
CA GLU A 219 -10.54 -0.86 -16.74
C GLU A 219 -9.48 0.13 -17.25
N THR A 220 -9.44 0.43 -18.55
CA THR A 220 -8.54 1.43 -19.12
C THR A 220 -8.89 2.86 -18.66
N GLU A 221 -10.17 3.20 -18.57
CA GLU A 221 -10.62 4.50 -18.05
C GLU A 221 -10.34 4.63 -16.55
N VAL A 222 -10.59 3.56 -15.79
CA VAL A 222 -10.24 3.51 -14.37
C VAL A 222 -8.73 3.64 -14.18
N ALA A 223 -7.93 2.96 -14.99
CA ALA A 223 -6.47 3.08 -14.95
C ALA A 223 -5.99 4.51 -15.22
N ALA A 224 -6.60 5.18 -16.21
CA ALA A 224 -6.28 6.57 -16.52
C ALA A 224 -6.65 7.50 -15.35
N GLU A 225 -7.80 7.29 -14.71
CA GLU A 225 -8.22 8.10 -13.56
C GLU A 225 -7.30 7.89 -12.35
N ILE A 226 -6.96 6.65 -12.01
CA ILE A 226 -6.07 6.32 -10.89
C ILE A 226 -4.62 6.78 -11.16
N SER A 227 -4.24 7.03 -12.41
CA SER A 227 -2.90 7.54 -12.74
C SER A 227 -2.68 8.99 -12.30
N ASP A 228 -3.75 9.75 -12.04
CA ASP A 228 -3.65 11.06 -11.39
C ASP A 228 -3.27 10.86 -9.91
N PRO A 229 -2.16 11.43 -9.42
CA PRO A 229 -1.70 11.20 -8.06
C PRO A 229 -2.69 11.62 -6.97
N PHE A 230 -3.52 12.64 -7.20
CA PHE A 230 -4.50 13.11 -6.22
C PHE A 230 -5.70 12.17 -6.16
N LEU A 231 -6.17 11.70 -7.31
CA LEU A 231 -7.22 10.67 -7.35
C LEU A 231 -6.71 9.34 -6.82
N ALA A 232 -5.47 8.95 -7.10
CA ALA A 232 -4.88 7.73 -6.53
C ALA A 232 -4.94 7.71 -4.99
N VAL A 233 -4.69 8.86 -4.35
CA VAL A 233 -4.82 9.02 -2.89
C VAL A 233 -6.28 8.82 -2.46
N GLU A 234 -7.24 9.40 -3.18
CA GLU A 234 -8.67 9.22 -2.89
C GLU A 234 -9.11 7.76 -3.04
N TYR A 235 -8.71 7.09 -4.13
CA TYR A 235 -8.98 5.67 -4.34
C TYR A 235 -8.34 4.79 -3.27
N LEU A 236 -7.13 5.12 -2.81
CA LEU A 236 -6.50 4.40 -1.70
C LEU A 236 -7.25 4.59 -0.38
N ALA A 237 -7.69 5.81 -0.09
CA ALA A 237 -8.49 6.10 1.10
C ALA A 237 -9.84 5.36 1.05
N ALA A 238 -10.51 5.36 -0.11
CA ALA A 238 -11.72 4.58 -0.35
C ALA A 238 -11.47 3.07 -0.18
N ASN A 239 -10.35 2.54 -0.67
CA ASN A 239 -9.99 1.14 -0.48
C ASN A 239 -9.82 0.78 1.01
N PHE A 240 -9.23 1.67 1.80
CA PHE A 240 -9.13 1.49 3.25
C PHE A 240 -10.49 1.62 3.95
N GLU A 241 -11.38 2.47 3.46
CA GLU A 241 -12.76 2.52 3.93
C GLU A 241 -13.47 1.18 3.74
N VAL A 242 -13.33 0.56 2.56
CA VAL A 242 -13.86 -0.79 2.30
C VAL A 242 -13.23 -1.83 3.23
N ALA A 243 -11.92 -1.75 3.47
CA ALA A 243 -11.24 -2.62 4.43
C ALA A 243 -11.85 -2.52 5.84
N SER A 244 -12.24 -1.30 6.24
CA SER A 244 -12.85 -1.03 7.55
C SER A 244 -14.22 -1.69 7.65
N TYR A 245 -15.07 -1.52 6.63
CA TYR A 245 -16.37 -2.22 6.57
C TYR A 245 -16.20 -3.74 6.54
N ARG A 246 -15.18 -4.23 5.83
CA ARG A 246 -14.92 -5.67 5.77
C ARG A 246 -14.48 -6.22 7.11
N ALA A 247 -13.60 -5.52 7.81
CA ALA A 247 -13.17 -5.89 9.15
C ALA A 247 -14.33 -5.86 10.14
N GLU A 248 -15.21 -4.84 10.08
CA GLU A 248 -16.42 -4.78 10.90
C GLU A 248 -17.34 -5.97 10.63
N HIS A 249 -17.59 -6.29 9.36
CA HIS A 249 -18.41 -7.44 8.97
C HIS A 249 -17.85 -8.77 9.51
N ASP A 250 -16.53 -8.92 9.49
CA ASP A 250 -15.84 -10.13 9.95
C ASP A 250 -15.55 -10.10 11.48
N TRP A 251 -16.05 -9.09 12.21
CA TRP A 251 -15.83 -8.89 13.65
C TRP A 251 -14.35 -8.82 14.05
N VAL A 252 -13.53 -8.24 13.17
CA VAL A 252 -12.09 -8.09 13.35
C VAL A 252 -11.77 -6.67 13.81
N THR A 253 -10.94 -6.56 14.83
CA THR A 253 -10.37 -5.27 15.25
C THR A 253 -9.51 -4.68 14.14
N VAL A 254 -9.89 -3.50 13.67
CA VAL A 254 -9.10 -2.72 12.70
C VAL A 254 -7.82 -2.21 13.36
N ASN A 255 -6.69 -2.46 12.71
CA ASN A 255 -5.41 -1.83 13.01
C ASN A 255 -4.63 -1.62 11.70
N TRP A 256 -3.41 -1.06 11.78
CA TRP A 256 -2.61 -0.78 10.58
C TRP A 256 -2.35 -2.04 9.73
N MET A 257 -2.11 -3.21 10.33
CA MET A 257 -1.87 -4.46 9.61
C MET A 257 -3.10 -4.89 8.81
N THR A 258 -4.31 -4.60 9.31
CA THR A 258 -5.57 -4.85 8.58
C THR A 258 -5.57 -4.12 7.25
N PHE A 259 -5.17 -2.84 7.21
CA PHE A 259 -5.16 -2.05 5.98
C PHE A 259 -4.09 -2.51 4.99
N VAL A 260 -2.88 -2.79 5.50
CA VAL A 260 -1.76 -3.27 4.67
C VAL A 260 -2.07 -4.63 4.05
N ALA A 261 -2.58 -5.55 4.87
CA ALA A 261 -2.98 -6.88 4.43
C ALA A 261 -4.17 -6.84 3.48
N TRP A 262 -5.12 -5.95 3.70
CA TRP A 262 -6.23 -5.73 2.77
C TRP A 262 -5.73 -5.24 1.42
N HIS A 263 -4.92 -4.19 1.39
CA HIS A 263 -4.39 -3.63 0.16
C HIS A 263 -3.57 -4.65 -0.65
N ASN A 264 -2.76 -5.45 0.05
CA ASN A 264 -1.86 -6.40 -0.60
C ASN A 264 -2.51 -7.73 -0.95
N GLN A 265 -3.46 -8.22 -0.13
CA GLN A 265 -3.96 -9.61 -0.20
C GLN A 265 -5.48 -9.74 0.01
N GLY A 266 -6.21 -8.65 0.21
CA GLY A 266 -7.65 -8.69 0.52
C GLY A 266 -7.97 -9.37 1.87
N LEU A 267 -7.00 -9.41 2.80
CA LEU A 267 -7.14 -10.06 4.10
C LEU A 267 -7.35 -9.05 5.22
N VAL A 268 -8.30 -9.32 6.10
CA VAL A 268 -8.53 -8.51 7.32
C VAL A 268 -8.23 -9.27 8.61
N SER A 269 -8.45 -10.59 8.65
CA SER A 269 -8.33 -11.40 9.87
C SER A 269 -6.86 -11.63 10.30
N PRO A 270 -6.50 -11.37 11.57
CA PRO A 270 -5.16 -11.64 12.11
C PRO A 270 -4.68 -13.09 11.89
N GLY A 271 -5.59 -14.05 12.00
CA GLY A 271 -5.29 -15.47 11.77
C GLY A 271 -4.92 -15.74 10.30
N HIS A 272 -5.63 -15.15 9.34
CA HIS A 272 -5.28 -15.30 7.92
C HIS A 272 -4.00 -14.53 7.58
N ILE A 273 -3.82 -13.34 8.17
CA ILE A 273 -2.65 -12.50 7.95
C ILE A 273 -1.38 -13.22 8.39
N SER A 274 -1.35 -13.74 9.62
CA SER A 274 -0.18 -14.44 10.17
C SER A 274 0.15 -15.75 9.45
N ASN A 275 -0.82 -16.36 8.77
CA ASN A 275 -0.64 -17.57 7.97
C ASN A 275 -0.30 -17.30 6.49
N ASN A 276 -0.27 -16.04 6.06
CA ASN A 276 0.05 -15.69 4.68
C ASN A 276 1.57 -15.45 4.52
N GLY A 277 2.23 -16.34 3.77
CA GLY A 277 3.68 -16.26 3.53
C GLY A 277 4.15 -15.02 2.78
N GLN A 278 3.28 -14.36 2.00
CA GLN A 278 3.63 -13.09 1.35
C GLN A 278 3.65 -11.94 2.37
N LEU A 279 2.71 -11.95 3.34
CA LEU A 279 2.62 -10.90 4.36
C LEU A 279 3.73 -10.96 5.40
N ALA A 280 4.43 -12.10 5.52
CA ALA A 280 5.59 -12.26 6.38
C ALA A 280 6.66 -11.19 6.15
N ASN A 281 6.91 -10.80 4.89
CA ASN A 281 7.87 -9.75 4.57
C ASN A 281 7.23 -8.37 4.40
N VAL A 282 5.95 -8.30 4.01
CA VAL A 282 5.24 -7.04 3.79
C VAL A 282 5.05 -6.26 5.09
N LEU A 283 4.52 -6.90 6.14
CA LEU A 283 4.18 -6.18 7.38
C LEU A 283 5.42 -5.60 8.07
N PRO A 284 6.52 -6.35 8.28
CA PRO A 284 7.73 -5.81 8.90
C PRO A 284 8.35 -4.66 8.09
N THR A 285 8.36 -4.77 6.75
CA THR A 285 8.90 -3.69 5.90
C THR A 285 7.99 -2.47 5.90
N PHE A 286 6.67 -2.64 5.85
CA PHE A 286 5.71 -1.54 5.96
C PHE A 286 5.88 -0.78 7.29
N GLU A 287 6.04 -1.51 8.40
CA GLU A 287 6.20 -0.92 9.74
C GLU A 287 7.37 0.10 9.79
N ARG A 288 8.42 -0.11 9.00
CA ARG A 288 9.56 0.84 8.88
C ARG A 288 9.20 2.17 8.24
N TYR A 289 8.10 2.26 7.49
CA TYR A 289 7.65 3.49 6.84
C TYR A 289 6.74 4.35 7.73
N ILE A 290 6.20 3.79 8.82
CA ILE A 290 5.28 4.51 9.72
C ILE A 290 5.90 5.80 10.30
N PRO A 291 7.15 5.81 10.82
CA PRO A 291 7.76 7.04 11.35
C PRO A 291 7.90 8.15 10.29
N GLY A 292 8.26 7.80 9.06
CA GLY A 292 8.37 8.77 7.95
C GLY A 292 7.01 9.34 7.54
N ALA A 293 5.98 8.51 7.54
CA ALA A 293 4.60 8.94 7.32
C ALA A 293 4.09 9.85 8.46
N MET A 294 4.40 9.54 9.71
CA MET A 294 4.10 10.41 10.85
C MET A 294 4.77 11.77 10.73
N ALA A 295 6.06 11.81 10.35
CA ALA A 295 6.75 13.08 10.11
C ALA A 295 6.08 13.89 9.00
N LEU A 296 5.69 13.25 7.89
CA LEU A 296 4.97 13.93 6.82
C LEU A 296 3.64 14.52 7.30
N ILE A 297 2.84 13.78 8.07
CA ILE A 297 1.49 14.21 8.47
C ILE A 297 1.53 15.21 9.62
N TYR A 298 2.37 15.01 10.63
CA TYR A 298 2.33 15.81 11.85
C TYR A 298 3.34 16.95 11.91
N THR A 299 4.43 16.90 11.15
CA THR A 299 5.39 17.99 11.13
C THR A 299 4.91 19.11 10.19
N PRO A 300 4.90 20.38 10.62
CA PRO A 300 4.64 21.50 9.73
C PRO A 300 5.64 21.49 8.55
N PRO A 301 5.24 21.88 7.32
CA PRO A 301 6.09 21.84 6.13
C PRO A 301 7.43 22.57 6.30
N ASP A 302 7.47 23.55 7.20
CA ASP A 302 8.65 24.37 7.49
C ASP A 302 9.76 23.64 8.26
N PHE A 303 9.49 22.44 8.78
CA PHE A 303 10.36 21.71 9.71
C PHE A 303 10.82 20.33 9.23
N VAL A 304 10.68 20.00 7.95
CA VAL A 304 11.16 18.72 7.41
C VAL A 304 12.70 18.72 7.31
N PRO A 305 13.42 17.88 8.08
CA PRO A 305 14.89 17.84 8.03
C PRO A 305 15.36 17.40 6.64
N GLY A 306 16.20 18.20 6.00
CA GLY A 306 16.79 17.90 4.68
C GLY A 306 16.39 18.83 3.53
N ILE A 307 15.47 19.77 3.74
CA ILE A 307 15.20 20.85 2.78
C ILE A 307 16.03 22.07 3.16
N VAL A 308 17.20 22.21 2.53
CA VAL A 308 17.91 23.50 2.49
C VAL A 308 17.01 24.46 1.72
N ARG A 309 16.37 25.41 2.42
CA ARG A 309 15.75 26.57 1.77
C ARG A 309 16.86 27.32 1.05
N GLN A 310 16.88 27.31 -0.28
CA GLN A 310 17.60 28.40 -0.95
C GLN A 310 16.87 29.71 -0.62
N PRO A 311 17.58 30.74 -0.14
CA PRO A 311 16.97 32.01 0.15
C PRO A 311 16.42 32.60 -1.16
N ILE A 312 15.14 32.98 -1.14
CA ILE A 312 14.55 33.80 -2.18
C ILE A 312 15.28 35.15 -2.10
N ALA A 313 16.09 35.45 -3.12
CA ALA A 313 16.68 36.77 -3.29
C ALA A 313 15.53 37.77 -3.50
N LYS A 314 15.55 38.86 -2.71
CA LYS A 314 14.72 40.04 -2.91
C LYS A 314 15.25 40.86 -4.08
#